data_AF-A0AAN4ZHM9-F1
#
_entry.id   AF-A0AAN4ZHM9-F1
#
_cell.length_a   1.000
_cell.length_b   1.000
_cell.length_c   1.000
_cell.angle_alpha   90.00
_cell.angle_beta   90.00
_cell.angle_gamma   90.00
#
_symmetry.space_group_name_H-M   'P 1'
#
loop_
_entity.id
_entity.type
_entity.pdbx_description
1 polymer ?
#
loop_
_entity_poly.entity_id
_entity_poly.type
_entity_poly.pdbx_seq_one_letter_code
_entity_poly.pdbx_strand_id
1 'polypeptide(L)'
;MFLSFILVSSLSLLVNAQLNPCDGQPNPCYDQVTGCETIFAPVNDAPSPLCFDNAYASFVDLCHKTCQICCVEPCVDVNDRCSVWTDGFCTNPFYTDEERWKECRKKCKLC
;
A
#
# COMPACT_ATOMS: atom_id res chain seq x y z
N MET A 1 -13.10 49.80 29.75
CA MET A 1 -11.93 48.97 30.14
C MET A 1 -12.44 48.04 31.23
N PHE A 2 -12.71 46.76 31.03
CA PHE A 2 -11.92 45.73 30.34
C PHE A 2 -12.83 44.78 29.54
N LEU A 3 -12.39 44.47 28.31
CA LEU A 3 -12.89 43.36 27.51
C LEU A 3 -12.51 42.04 28.21
N SER A 4 -13.50 41.24 28.60
CA SER A 4 -13.28 39.82 28.87
C SER A 4 -13.49 39.04 27.57
N PHE A 5 -12.40 38.91 26.82
CA PHE A 5 -12.14 37.76 25.94
C PHE A 5 -12.19 36.49 26.78
N ILE A 6 -12.91 35.43 26.35
CA ILE A 6 -12.46 34.03 26.19
C ILE A 6 -13.60 33.31 25.41
N LEU A 7 -13.59 33.32 24.08
CA LEU A 7 -13.12 32.21 23.21
C LEU A 7 -13.76 30.84 23.47
N VAL A 8 -14.91 30.64 22.80
CA VAL A 8 -15.34 29.45 22.04
C VAL A 8 -14.62 28.13 22.35
N SER A 9 -15.23 27.29 23.20
CA SER A 9 -14.94 25.85 23.22
C SER A 9 -15.68 25.17 22.06
N SER A 10 -15.09 25.20 20.88
CA SER A 10 -15.44 24.30 19.79
C SER A 10 -14.85 22.92 20.10
N LEU A 11 -15.67 22.05 20.69
CA LEU A 11 -15.38 20.62 20.79
C LEU A 11 -15.54 20.03 19.38
N SER A 12 -14.48 20.11 18.57
CA SER A 12 -14.43 19.40 17.29
C SER A 12 -14.38 17.91 17.57
N LEU A 13 -15.51 17.23 17.37
CA LEU A 13 -15.58 15.78 17.24
C LEU A 13 -14.63 15.36 16.11
N LEU A 14 -13.49 14.81 16.48
CA LEU A 14 -12.60 14.08 15.58
C LEU A 14 -13.36 12.83 15.10
N VAL A 15 -14.02 12.95 13.96
CA VAL A 15 -14.49 11.80 13.19
C VAL A 15 -13.23 11.10 12.69
N ASN A 16 -12.78 10.08 13.42
CA ASN A 16 -11.78 9.12 12.95
C ASN A 16 -12.44 8.20 11.91
N ALA A 17 -12.86 8.75 10.78
CA ALA A 17 -12.82 7.97 9.56
C ALA A 17 -11.32 7.77 9.30
N GLN A 18 -10.79 6.58 9.55
CA GLN A 18 -9.49 6.21 9.00
C GLN A 18 -9.65 6.23 7.48
N LEU A 19 -9.52 7.42 6.88
CA LEU A 19 -9.33 7.53 5.45
C LEU A 19 -8.14 6.64 5.12
N ASN A 20 -8.32 5.79 4.12
CA ASN A 20 -7.22 5.04 3.55
C ASN A 20 -6.10 6.05 3.23
N PRO A 21 -4.91 5.95 3.85
CA PRO A 21 -3.84 6.91 3.60
C PRO A 21 -3.38 6.90 2.13
N CYS A 22 -3.79 5.90 1.36
CA CYS A 22 -3.51 5.74 -0.06
C CYS A 22 -4.74 6.07 -0.95
N ASP A 23 -5.63 6.97 -0.53
CA ASP A 23 -6.78 7.39 -1.35
C ASP A 23 -6.31 8.02 -2.68
N GLY A 24 -6.89 7.57 -3.80
CA GLY A 24 -6.45 7.93 -5.15
C GLY A 24 -5.17 7.23 -5.65
N GLN A 25 -4.54 6.36 -4.84
CA GLN A 25 -3.44 5.50 -5.30
C GLN A 25 -3.97 4.12 -5.76
N PRO A 26 -3.31 3.49 -6.75
CA PRO A 26 -3.74 2.19 -7.29
C PRO A 26 -3.59 1.02 -6.29
N ASN A 27 -2.92 1.21 -5.15
CA ASN A 27 -2.77 0.19 -4.10
C ASN A 27 -3.40 0.65 -2.77
N PRO A 28 -4.64 0.21 -2.50
CA PRO A 28 -5.30 0.48 -1.23
C PRO A 28 -4.57 -0.20 -0.06
N CYS A 29 -4.63 0.40 1.14
CA CYS A 29 -3.98 -0.13 2.34
C CYS A 29 -4.70 -1.38 2.90
N TYR A 30 -4.45 -2.55 2.29
CA TYR A 30 -4.90 -3.87 2.76
C TYR A 30 -3.85 -4.95 2.47
N ASP A 31 -3.98 -6.08 3.14
CA ASP A 31 -3.16 -7.26 2.89
C ASP A 31 -3.76 -8.05 1.71
N GLN A 32 -2.95 -8.33 0.69
CA GLN A 32 -3.37 -9.06 -0.52
C GLN A 32 -3.53 -10.56 -0.27
N VAL A 33 -2.88 -11.09 0.78
CA VAL A 33 -2.96 -12.48 1.22
C VAL A 33 -3.45 -12.57 2.66
N THR A 34 -4.03 -13.70 3.01
CA THR A 34 -4.44 -13.99 4.39
C THR A 34 -3.27 -14.54 5.22
N GLY A 35 -3.34 -14.36 6.54
CA GLY A 35 -2.34 -14.91 7.47
C GLY A 35 -1.06 -14.09 7.59
N CYS A 36 -1.05 -12.84 7.10
CA CYS A 36 0.06 -11.91 7.30
C CYS A 36 0.42 -11.76 8.79
N GLU A 37 -0.56 -11.74 9.70
CA GLU A 37 -0.31 -11.68 11.15
C GLU A 37 0.43 -12.90 11.72
N THR A 38 0.41 -14.05 11.03
CA THR A 38 1.14 -15.25 11.48
C THR A 38 2.60 -15.22 11.10
N ILE A 39 2.92 -14.64 9.95
CA ILE A 39 4.29 -14.52 9.44
C ILE A 39 4.94 -13.26 10.03
N PHE A 40 4.22 -12.14 10.00
CA PHE A 40 4.65 -10.83 10.46
C PHE A 40 3.93 -10.43 11.76
N ALA A 41 4.03 -11.30 12.77
CA ALA A 41 3.44 -11.03 14.08
C ALA A 41 3.94 -9.67 14.64
N PRO A 42 3.04 -8.72 14.94
CA PRO A 42 3.43 -7.43 15.47
C PRO A 42 4.00 -7.57 16.89
N VAL A 43 4.92 -6.68 17.24
CA VAL A 43 5.58 -6.66 18.55
C VAL A 43 5.38 -5.28 19.16
N ASN A 44 4.71 -5.19 20.31
CA ASN A 44 4.44 -3.92 21.01
C ASN A 44 3.81 -2.85 20.09
N ASP A 45 2.75 -3.22 19.36
CA ASP A 45 2.03 -2.35 18.41
C ASP A 45 2.87 -1.83 17.22
N ALA A 46 4.08 -2.36 17.05
CA ALA A 46 4.95 -2.10 15.90
C ALA A 46 4.94 -3.27 14.91
N PRO A 47 5.27 -3.02 13.62
CA PRO A 47 5.44 -4.09 12.62
C PRO A 47 6.49 -5.10 13.06
N SER A 48 6.32 -6.34 12.62
CA SER A 48 7.32 -7.37 12.83
C SER A 48 8.69 -6.93 12.29
N PRO A 49 9.81 -7.22 12.96
CA PRO A 49 11.15 -7.01 12.40
C PRO A 49 11.36 -7.74 11.06
N LEU A 50 10.62 -8.83 10.82
CA LEU A 50 10.64 -9.58 9.57
C LEU A 50 10.13 -8.76 8.39
N CYS A 51 9.32 -7.72 8.62
CA CYS A 51 8.89 -6.78 7.59
C CYS A 51 10.06 -6.00 6.97
N PHE A 52 11.21 -5.93 7.66
CA PHE A 52 12.39 -5.19 7.22
C PHE A 52 13.55 -6.12 6.83
N ASP A 53 13.31 -7.43 6.85
CA ASP A 53 14.29 -8.43 6.46
C ASP A 53 14.17 -8.75 4.97
N ASN A 54 15.28 -8.65 4.24
CA ASN A 54 15.35 -8.89 2.81
C ASN A 54 14.95 -10.33 2.41
N ALA A 55 15.06 -11.30 3.33
CA ALA A 55 14.61 -12.67 3.11
C ALA A 55 13.08 -12.76 2.89
N TYR A 56 12.31 -11.78 3.37
CA TYR A 56 10.85 -11.76 3.32
C TYR A 56 10.28 -10.67 2.40
N ALA A 57 11.13 -9.95 1.65
CA ALA A 57 10.71 -8.82 0.81
C ALA A 57 9.50 -9.14 -0.08
N SER A 58 9.48 -10.32 -0.73
CA SER A 58 8.36 -10.74 -1.58
C SER A 58 7.05 -10.99 -0.83
N PHE A 59 7.09 -11.35 0.45
CA PHE A 59 5.88 -11.52 1.28
C PHE A 59 5.43 -10.20 1.88
N VAL A 60 6.37 -9.31 2.19
CA VAL A 60 6.10 -7.96 2.66
C VAL A 60 5.25 -7.18 1.65
N ASP A 61 5.52 -7.36 0.36
CA ASP A 61 4.74 -6.80 -0.77
C ASP A 61 3.28 -7.30 -0.83
N LEU A 62 2.94 -8.38 -0.12
CA LEU A 62 1.58 -8.92 -0.04
C LEU A 62 0.90 -8.58 1.29
N CYS A 63 1.65 -8.06 2.26
CA CYS A 63 1.22 -7.84 3.65
C CYS A 63 1.34 -6.37 4.07
N HIS A 64 0.94 -5.45 3.18
CA HIS A 64 1.14 -4.01 3.34
C HIS A 64 0.57 -3.42 4.64
N LYS A 65 -0.64 -3.84 5.01
CA LYS A 65 -1.31 -3.32 6.20
C LYS A 65 -0.64 -3.87 7.45
N THR A 66 -0.35 -5.17 7.47
CA THR A 66 0.32 -5.82 8.60
C THR A 66 1.73 -5.26 8.82
N CYS A 67 2.50 -5.04 7.75
CA CYS A 67 3.84 -4.47 7.83
C CYS A 67 3.86 -2.94 7.92
N GLN A 68 2.70 -2.28 7.95
CA GLN A 68 2.56 -0.82 7.97
C GLN A 68 3.36 -0.09 6.87
N ILE A 69 3.54 -0.75 5.71
CA ILE A 69 4.19 -0.17 4.53
C ILE A 69 3.15 0.28 3.49
N CYS A 70 1.93 0.57 3.95
CA CYS A 70 0.90 1.13 3.10
C CYS A 70 1.41 2.35 2.34
N CYS A 71 1.03 2.46 1.08
CA CYS A 71 1.40 3.56 0.18
C CYS A 71 2.89 3.57 -0.24
N VAL A 72 3.69 2.60 0.23
CA VAL A 72 4.98 2.24 -0.38
C VAL A 72 4.68 1.18 -1.42
N GLU A 73 4.59 1.61 -2.68
CA GLU A 73 4.20 0.76 -3.80
C GLU A 73 5.32 -0.27 -4.08
N PRO A 74 5.09 -1.60 -3.94
CA PRO A 74 6.09 -2.55 -4.35
C PRO A 74 6.16 -2.52 -5.88
N CYS A 75 7.25 -1.96 -6.40
CA CYS A 75 7.53 -1.91 -7.82
C CYS A 75 8.02 -3.29 -8.29
N VAL A 76 7.11 -4.26 -8.27
CA VAL A 76 7.34 -5.66 -8.61
C VAL A 76 6.32 -6.13 -9.64
N ASP A 77 6.73 -7.04 -10.51
CA ASP A 77 5.81 -7.72 -11.41
C ASP A 77 5.06 -8.79 -10.61
N VAL A 78 3.72 -8.80 -10.73
CA VAL A 78 2.85 -9.74 -10.01
C VAL A 78 2.71 -11.05 -10.79
N ASN A 79 2.71 -10.98 -12.12
CA ASN A 79 2.62 -12.16 -12.97
C ASN A 79 4.00 -12.73 -13.29
N ASP A 80 4.24 -14.00 -12.97
CA ASP A 80 5.52 -14.68 -13.29
C ASP A 80 5.86 -14.64 -14.79
N ARG A 81 4.84 -14.52 -15.65
CA ARG A 81 4.99 -14.43 -17.11
C ARG A 81 5.42 -13.04 -17.58
N CYS A 82 5.49 -12.03 -16.72
CA CYS A 82 5.98 -10.71 -17.11
C CYS A 82 7.36 -10.81 -17.74
N SER A 83 8.24 -11.69 -17.22
CA SER A 83 9.57 -11.93 -17.82
C SER A 83 9.51 -12.48 -19.26
N VAL A 84 8.53 -13.35 -19.54
CA VAL A 84 8.37 -14.09 -20.82
C VAL A 84 7.59 -13.29 -21.85
N TRP A 85 6.68 -12.40 -21.43
CA TRP A 85 5.87 -11.59 -22.35
C TRP A 85 6.74 -10.57 -23.09
N THR A 86 7.29 -10.99 -24.21
CA THR A 86 8.00 -10.14 -25.18
C THR A 86 7.04 -9.40 -26.11
N ASP A 87 5.75 -9.73 -26.04
CA ASP A 87 4.74 -9.52 -27.07
C ASP A 87 4.17 -8.08 -27.08
N GLY A 88 4.89 -7.15 -26.46
CA GLY A 88 4.47 -5.77 -26.33
C GLY A 88 3.34 -5.57 -25.32
N PHE A 89 3.19 -6.42 -24.30
CA PHE A 89 2.17 -6.28 -23.24
C PHE A 89 2.05 -4.82 -22.71
N CYS A 90 3.19 -4.19 -22.42
CA CYS A 90 3.25 -2.82 -21.93
C CYS A 90 2.91 -1.74 -22.97
N THR A 91 2.94 -2.07 -24.27
CA THR A 91 2.72 -1.12 -25.38
C THR A 91 1.45 -1.42 -26.18
N ASN A 92 0.84 -2.60 -25.98
CA ASN A 92 -0.29 -3.06 -26.75
C ASN A 92 -1.57 -2.36 -26.24
N PRO A 93 -2.27 -1.57 -27.08
CA PRO A 93 -3.43 -0.79 -26.67
C PRO A 93 -4.64 -1.64 -26.25
N PHE A 94 -4.60 -2.96 -26.49
CA PHE A 94 -5.58 -3.89 -25.96
C PHE A 94 -5.58 -3.94 -24.43
N TYR A 95 -4.40 -3.79 -23.81
CA TYR A 95 -4.27 -3.77 -22.35
C TYR A 95 -4.34 -2.34 -21.83
N THR A 96 -5.19 -2.13 -20.84
CA THR A 96 -5.28 -0.88 -20.10
C THR A 96 -4.07 -0.67 -19.20
N ASP A 97 -3.82 0.57 -18.79
CA ASP A 97 -2.78 0.86 -17.81
C ASP A 97 -3.07 0.18 -16.46
N GLU A 98 -4.35 -0.02 -16.11
CA GLU A 98 -4.76 -0.75 -14.92
C GLU A 98 -4.38 -2.24 -15.00
N GLU A 99 -4.58 -2.89 -16.14
CA GLU A 99 -4.17 -4.29 -16.35
C GLU A 99 -2.64 -4.44 -16.37
N ARG A 100 -1.95 -3.52 -17.06
CA ARG A 100 -0.48 -3.50 -17.07
C ARG A 100 0.07 -3.28 -15.67
N TRP A 101 -0.57 -2.42 -14.91
CA TRP A 101 -0.27 -2.16 -13.52
C TRP A 101 -0.48 -3.41 -12.66
N LYS A 102 -1.64 -4.05 -12.79
CA LYS A 102 -2.01 -5.22 -12.00
C LYS A 102 -1.07 -6.39 -12.23
N GLU A 103 -0.68 -6.62 -13.47
CA GLU A 103 0.11 -7.81 -13.86
C GLU A 103 1.62 -7.53 -13.86
N CYS A 104 2.09 -6.49 -14.57
CA CYS A 104 3.51 -6.27 -14.87
C CYS A 104 3.97 -4.82 -14.67
N ARG A 105 3.61 -4.18 -13.55
CA ARG A 105 3.94 -2.77 -13.28
C ARG A 105 5.44 -2.45 -13.34
N LYS A 106 6.32 -3.34 -12.86
CA LYS A 106 7.78 -3.11 -12.86
C LYS A 106 8.33 -3.17 -14.28
N LYS A 107 7.98 -4.21 -15.03
CA LYS A 107 8.37 -4.36 -16.43
C LYS A 107 7.84 -3.22 -17.29
N CYS A 108 6.59 -2.80 -17.05
CA CYS A 108 5.95 -1.72 -17.78
C CYS A 108 6.34 -0.32 -17.30
N LYS A 109 7.19 -0.20 -16.26
CA LYS A 109 7.63 1.09 -15.68
C LYS A 109 6.46 2.00 -15.30
N LEU A 110 5.44 1.38 -14.71
CA LEU A 110 4.25 2.09 -14.25
C LEU A 110 4.40 2.53 -12.79
N CYS A 111 5.27 1.84 -12.04
CA CYS A 111 6.04 2.42 -10.94
C CYS A 111 7.35 3.03 -11.50
#